data_AF-A0A2N0TNF1-F1
#
_entry.id   AF-A0A2N0TNF1-F1
#
_cell.length_a   1.000
_cell.length_b   1.000
_cell.length_c   1.000
_cell.angle_alpha   90.00
_cell.angle_beta   90.00
_cell.angle_gamma   90.00
#
_symmetry.space_group_name_H-M   'P 1'
#
loop_
_entity.id
_entity.type
_entity.pdbx_description
1 polymer ?
#
loop_
_entity_poly.entity_id
_entity_poly.type
_entity_poly.pdbx_seq_one_letter_code
_entity_poly.pdbx_strand_id
1 'polypeptide(L)'
;MILGTLNLIAFSTYIFAFYFIFFPIQILPFIFLVVYLIKYRERISDLYFRSIQKSEEEEQEYYDRKLKRFKEKFSELSDPEIEDKLNQELVPEAKQALLEIIENRNQETHHNII
;
A
#
# COMPACT_ATOMS: atom_id res chain seq x y z
N MET A 1 5.69 17.67 -43.98
CA MET A 1 4.79 16.57 -43.55
C MET A 1 4.72 16.41 -42.03
N ILE A 2 5.84 16.52 -41.30
CA ILE A 2 5.90 16.42 -39.81
C ILE A 2 5.09 17.51 -39.08
N LEU A 3 5.06 18.74 -39.61
CA LEU A 3 4.23 19.83 -39.05
C LEU A 3 2.71 19.55 -39.15
N GLY A 4 2.29 18.84 -40.20
CA GLY A 4 0.89 18.44 -40.37
C GLY A 4 0.48 17.34 -39.40
N THR A 5 1.37 16.38 -39.11
CA THR A 5 1.12 15.32 -38.12
C THR A 5 1.09 15.88 -36.70
N LEU A 6 1.93 16.87 -36.36
CA LEU A 6 1.89 17.53 -35.05
C LEU A 6 0.57 18.29 -34.82
N ASN A 7 0.05 18.96 -35.84
CA ASN A 7 -1.27 19.62 -35.76
C ASN A 7 -2.43 18.62 -35.70
N LEU A 8 -2.33 17.47 -36.37
CA LEU A 8 -3.34 16.41 -36.28
C LEU A 8 -3.40 15.78 -34.87
N ILE A 9 -2.23 15.56 -34.26
CA ILE A 9 -2.09 15.05 -32.89
C ILE A 9 -2.63 16.07 -31.88
N ALA A 10 -2.39 17.37 -32.10
CA ALA A 10 -2.92 18.46 -31.26
C ALA A 10 -4.46 18.57 -31.33
N PHE A 11 -5.08 18.35 -32.50
CA PHE A 11 -6.54 18.28 -32.61
C PHE A 11 -7.12 17.01 -31.96
N SER A 12 -6.46 15.87 -32.11
CA SER A 12 -6.86 14.60 -31.49
C SER A 12 -6.84 14.66 -29.96
N THR A 13 -5.88 15.36 -29.35
CA THR A 13 -5.75 15.47 -27.89
C THR A 13 -6.89 16.27 -27.26
N TYR A 14 -7.49 17.22 -27.99
CA TYR A 14 -8.68 17.96 -27.54
C TYR A 14 -9.98 17.13 -27.58
N ILE A 15 -10.07 16.12 -28.44
CA ILE A 15 -11.28 15.29 -28.59
C ILE A 15 -11.47 14.36 -27.39
N PHE A 16 -10.37 13.93 -26.76
CA PHE A 16 -10.38 13.07 -25.59
C PHE A 16 -10.14 13.86 -24.31
N ALA A 17 -10.71 15.05 -24.18
CA ALA A 17 -10.69 15.80 -22.94
C ALA A 17 -12.10 15.90 -22.35
N PHE A 18 -12.24 15.62 -21.05
CA PHE A 18 -13.46 15.95 -20.31
C PHE A 18 -13.22 17.21 -19.49
N TYR A 19 -14.25 18.04 -19.34
CA TYR A 19 -14.15 19.25 -18.54
C TYR A 19 -14.46 18.93 -17.08
N PHE A 20 -13.52 19.24 -16.19
CA PHE A 20 -13.76 19.24 -14.74
C PHE A 20 -13.79 20.67 -14.22
N ILE A 21 -14.96 21.11 -13.77
CA ILE A 21 -15.27 22.45 -13.26
C ILE A 21 -15.04 23.56 -14.28
N PHE A 22 -13.84 23.74 -14.85
CA PHE A 22 -13.52 24.55 -16.05
C PHE A 22 -12.20 24.14 -16.74
N PHE A 23 -11.54 23.08 -16.28
CA PHE A 23 -10.24 22.65 -16.80
C PHE A 23 -10.40 21.46 -17.76
N PRO A 24 -9.86 21.52 -19.00
CA PRO A 24 -9.85 20.37 -19.89
C PRO A 24 -8.85 19.33 -19.37
N ILE A 25 -9.34 18.21 -18.88
CA ILE A 25 -8.53 17.08 -18.44
C ILE A 25 -8.46 16.06 -19.58
N GLN A 26 -7.24 15.72 -20.02
CA GLN A 26 -7.03 14.70 -21.03
C GLN A 26 -7.30 13.29 -20.46
N ILE A 27 -8.15 12.53 -21.14
CA ILE A 27 -8.63 11.20 -20.73
C ILE A 27 -7.47 10.21 -20.64
N LEU A 28 -6.55 10.18 -21.61
CA LEU A 28 -5.44 9.23 -21.63
C LEU A 28 -4.51 9.39 -20.41
N PRO A 29 -3.92 10.57 -20.16
CA PRO A 29 -3.15 10.82 -18.94
C PRO A 29 -3.94 10.56 -17.66
N PHE A 30 -5.24 10.90 -17.65
CA PHE A 30 -6.11 10.65 -16.51
C PHE A 30 -6.29 9.15 -16.24
N ILE A 31 -6.51 8.32 -17.26
CA ILE A 31 -6.58 6.86 -17.11
C ILE A 31 -5.27 6.30 -16.58
N PHE A 32 -4.12 6.73 -17.11
CA PHE A 32 -2.82 6.29 -16.60
C PHE A 32 -2.63 6.71 -15.14
N LEU A 33 -3.05 7.91 -14.76
CA LEU A 33 -3.03 8.38 -13.37
C LEU A 33 -3.91 7.50 -12.48
N VAL A 34 -5.15 7.22 -12.89
CA VAL A 34 -6.07 6.36 -12.14
C VAL A 34 -5.49 4.95 -11.97
N VAL A 35 -4.98 4.34 -13.04
CA VAL A 35 -4.33 3.02 -12.97
C VAL A 35 -3.12 3.04 -12.04
N TYR A 36 -2.30 4.09 -12.11
CA TYR A 36 -1.15 4.26 -11.24
C TYR A 36 -1.59 4.39 -9.77
N LEU A 37 -2.61 5.21 -9.48
CA LEU A 37 -3.18 5.37 -8.14
C LEU A 37 -3.68 4.05 -7.58
N ILE A 38 -4.37 3.23 -8.39
CA ILE A 38 -4.88 1.92 -7.97
C ILE A 38 -3.73 0.95 -7.72
N LYS A 39 -2.78 0.85 -8.65
CA LYS A 39 -1.66 -0.10 -8.58
C LYS A 39 -0.71 0.20 -7.43
N TYR A 40 -0.47 1.47 -7.14
CA TYR A 40 0.48 1.92 -6.11
C TYR A 40 -0.21 2.54 -4.89
N ARG A 41 -1.50 2.25 -4.67
CA ARG A 41 -2.31 2.83 -3.59
C ARG A 41 -1.64 2.77 -2.23
N GLU A 42 -0.90 1.69 -1.96
CA GLU A 42 -0.28 1.44 -0.66
C GLU A 42 0.92 2.36 -0.44
N ARG A 43 1.81 2.48 -1.43
CA ARG A 43 2.90 3.46 -1.38
C ARG A 43 2.40 4.89 -1.29
N ILE A 44 1.33 5.22 -2.01
CA ILE A 44 0.76 6.56 -2.00
C ILE A 44 0.11 6.85 -0.65
N SER A 45 -0.58 5.88 -0.06
CA SER A 45 -1.10 5.98 1.30
C SER A 45 0.02 6.21 2.31
N ASP A 46 1.13 5.46 2.24
CA ASP A 46 2.28 5.64 3.13
C ASP A 46 2.90 7.04 3.00
N LEU A 47 3.06 7.54 1.77
CA LEU A 47 3.58 8.88 1.49
C LEU A 47 2.63 9.98 1.98
N TYR A 48 1.33 9.81 1.74
CA TYR A 48 0.29 10.71 2.24
C TYR A 48 0.26 10.74 3.77
N PHE A 49 0.41 9.57 4.40
CA PHE A 49 0.45 9.42 5.85
C PHE A 49 1.65 10.15 6.47
N ARG A 50 2.82 10.05 5.84
CA ARG A 50 4.04 10.76 6.28
C ARG A 50 3.98 12.27 6.08
N SER A 51 3.18 12.73 5.11
CA SER A 51 3.12 14.15 4.72
C SER A 51 2.09 14.96 5.49
N ILE A 52 1.21 14.34 6.27
CA ILE A 52 0.13 15.01 7.00
C ILE A 52 0.33 14.84 8.50
N GLN A 53 0.22 15.93 9.26
CA GLN A 53 0.03 15.87 10.72
C GLN A 53 -1.36 15.28 10.99
N LYS A 54 -1.40 13.96 11.18
CA LYS A 54 -2.61 13.24 11.56
C LYS A 54 -2.79 13.24 13.08
N SER A 55 -4.02 13.02 13.53
CA SER A 55 -4.31 12.78 14.95
C SER A 55 -3.74 11.43 15.40
N GLU A 56 -3.46 11.30 16.70
CA GLU A 56 -2.94 10.06 17.30
C GLU A 56 -3.84 8.84 16.99
N GLU A 57 -5.15 9.04 16.89
CA GLU A 57 -6.14 8.02 16.58
C GLU A 57 -5.99 7.45 15.15
N GLU A 58 -5.77 8.33 14.17
CA GLU A 58 -5.57 7.91 12.77
C GLU A 58 -4.22 7.19 12.59
N GLU A 59 -3.21 7.61 13.36
CA GLU A 59 -1.90 6.99 13.44
C GLU A 59 -2.00 5.55 13.97
N GLN A 60 -2.67 5.36 15.11
CA GLN A 60 -2.92 4.03 15.67
C GLN A 60 -3.67 3.12 14.68
N GLU A 61 -4.73 3.60 14.05
CA GLU A 61 -5.50 2.79 13.10
C GLU A 61 -4.65 2.36 11.89
N TYR A 62 -3.72 3.21 11.44
CA TYR A 62 -2.78 2.86 10.38
C TYR A 62 -1.76 1.82 10.82
N TYR A 63 -1.21 1.94 12.03
CA TYR A 63 -0.32 0.93 12.62
C TYR A 63 -1.04 -0.43 12.76
N ASP A 64 -2.27 -0.45 13.28
CA ASP A 64 -3.05 -1.67 13.48
C ASP A 64 -3.35 -2.39 12.16
N ARG A 65 -3.72 -1.64 11.11
CA ARG A 65 -3.93 -2.21 9.76
C ARG A 65 -2.65 -2.85 9.22
N LYS A 66 -1.50 -2.23 9.44
CA LYS A 66 -0.20 -2.72 8.97
C LYS A 66 0.23 -3.97 9.76
N LEU A 67 0.05 -3.95 11.07
CA LEU A 67 0.28 -5.09 11.97
C LEU A 67 -0.59 -6.29 11.54
N LYS A 68 -1.88 -6.09 11.32
CA LYS A 68 -2.80 -7.16 10.87
C LYS A 68 -2.34 -7.81 9.57
N ARG A 69 -1.91 -7.04 8.58
CA ARG A 69 -1.38 -7.57 7.32
C ARG A 69 -0.10 -8.38 7.50
N PHE A 70 0.79 -7.93 8.38
CA PHE A 70 1.98 -8.71 8.71
C PHE A 70 1.61 -10.01 9.40
N LYS A 71 0.65 -9.99 10.33
CA LYS A 71 0.14 -11.21 10.97
C LYS A 71 -0.45 -12.20 9.95
N GLU A 72 -1.30 -11.74 9.04
CA GLU A 72 -1.86 -12.57 7.95
C GLU A 72 -0.76 -13.14 7.05
N LYS A 73 0.29 -12.36 6.76
CA LYS A 73 1.41 -12.81 5.93
C LYS A 73 2.31 -13.81 6.66
N PHE A 74 2.43 -13.70 7.98
CA PHE A 74 3.32 -14.52 8.79
C PHE A 74 2.61 -15.72 9.44
N SER A 75 1.28 -15.76 9.45
CA SER A 75 0.52 -16.90 10.00
C SER A 75 0.79 -18.20 9.23
N GLU A 76 1.12 -18.10 7.95
CA GLU A 76 1.46 -19.25 7.09
C GLU A 76 2.91 -19.74 7.27
N LEU A 77 3.76 -19.02 8.00
CA LEU A 77 5.17 -19.38 8.18
C LEU A 77 5.35 -20.43 9.28
N SER A 78 6.25 -21.37 9.04
CA SER A 78 6.72 -22.32 10.05
C SER A 78 7.63 -21.63 11.07
N ASP A 79 7.75 -22.21 12.27
CA ASP A 79 8.61 -21.68 13.33
C ASP A 79 10.07 -21.39 12.91
N PRO A 80 10.76 -22.26 12.13
CA PRO A 80 12.11 -21.95 11.65
C PRO A 80 12.14 -20.79 10.62
N GLU A 81 11.07 -20.58 9.86
CA GLU A 81 10.98 -19.44 8.93
C GLU A 81 10.68 -18.12 9.66
N ILE A 82 9.97 -18.18 10.78
CA ILE A 82 9.75 -17.03 11.67
C ILE A 82 11.08 -16.59 12.30
N GLU A 83 11.90 -17.55 12.77
CA GLU A 83 13.21 -17.27 13.35
C GLU A 83 14.18 -16.67 12.33
N ASP A 84 14.20 -17.21 11.10
CA ASP A 84 14.97 -16.63 9.99
C ASP A 84 14.53 -15.19 9.66
N LYS A 85 13.22 -14.91 9.65
CA LYS A 85 12.72 -13.55 9.46
C LYS A 85 13.05 -12.62 10.62
N LEU A 86 13.07 -13.10 11.85
CA LEU A 86 13.41 -12.30 13.02
C LEU A 86 14.88 -11.82 13.00
N ASN A 87 15.74 -12.58 12.33
CA ASN A 87 17.16 -12.25 12.13
C ASN A 87 17.40 -11.23 10.99
N GLN A 88 16.37 -10.87 10.23
CA GLN A 88 16.45 -9.84 9.19
C GLN A 88 16.14 -8.45 9.75
N GLU A 89 16.62 -7.40 9.09
CA GLU A 89 16.29 -6.02 9.45
C GLU A 89 14.82 -5.73 9.09
N LEU A 90 13.93 -5.93 10.06
CA LEU A 90 12.48 -5.75 9.93
C LEU A 90 12.03 -4.39 10.47
N VAL A 91 10.96 -3.86 9.87
CA VAL A 91 10.22 -2.72 10.42
C VAL A 91 9.60 -3.09 11.77
N PRO A 92 9.48 -2.15 12.74
CA PRO A 92 9.03 -2.45 14.10
C PRO A 92 7.66 -3.14 14.15
N GLU A 93 6.74 -2.81 13.25
CA GLU A 93 5.41 -3.43 13.16
C GLU A 93 5.48 -4.90 12.72
N ALA A 94 6.44 -5.24 11.85
CA ALA A 94 6.65 -6.62 11.40
C ALA A 94 7.29 -7.46 12.51
N LYS A 95 8.21 -6.88 13.29
CA LYS A 95 8.79 -7.55 14.45
C LYS A 95 7.74 -7.83 15.52
N GLN A 96 6.88 -6.84 15.80
CA GLN A 96 5.78 -7.01 16.75
C GLN A 96 4.79 -8.10 16.30
N ALA A 97 4.42 -8.12 15.02
CA ALA A 97 3.56 -9.17 14.47
C ALA A 97 4.14 -10.58 14.64
N LEU A 98 5.46 -10.76 14.43
CA LEU A 98 6.12 -12.06 14.63
C LEU A 98 6.15 -12.48 16.10
N LEU A 99 6.44 -11.55 17.02
CA LEU A 99 6.45 -11.82 18.45
C LEU A 99 5.06 -12.27 18.94
N GLU A 100 4.00 -11.60 18.50
CA GLU A 100 2.63 -11.98 18.87
C GLU A 100 2.22 -13.34 18.31
N ILE A 101 2.72 -13.74 17.14
CA ILE A 101 2.47 -15.08 16.59
C ILE A 101 3.17 -16.16 17.43
N ILE A 102 4.42 -15.92 17.83
CA ILE A 102 5.18 -16.84 18.70
C ILE A 102 4.48 -17.00 20.05
N GLU A 103 4.03 -15.89 20.65
CA GLU A 103 3.34 -15.90 21.93
C GLU A 103 2.03 -16.70 21.86
N ASN A 104 1.21 -16.48 20.82
CA ASN A 104 -0.03 -17.24 20.62
C ASN A 104 0.22 -18.74 20.42
N ARG A 105 1.23 -19.14 19.63
CA ARG A 105 1.59 -20.56 19.43
C ARG A 105 2.07 -21.23 20.72
N ASN A 106 2.84 -20.51 21.53
CA ASN A 106 3.27 -21.00 22.84
C ASN A 106 2.09 -21.17 23.80
N GLN A 107 1.13 -20.24 23.82
CA GLN A 107 -0.07 -20.36 24.64
C GLN A 107 -0.98 -21.52 24.21
N GLU A 108 -1.15 -21.75 22.90
CA GLU A 108 -1.89 -22.92 22.38
C GLU A 108 -1.20 -24.25 22.74
N THR A 109 0.13 -24.27 22.72
CA THR A 109 0.92 -25.46 23.12
C THR A 109 0.78 -25.74 24.61
N HIS A 110 0.74 -24.71 25.47
CA HIS A 110 0.53 -24.89 26.91
C HIS A 110 -0.91 -25.26 27.29
N HIS A 111 -1.92 -24.86 26.50
CA HIS A 111 -3.31 -25.21 26.76
C HIS A 111 -3.64 -26.68 26.39
N ASN A 112 -2.90 -27.28 25.45
CA ASN A 112 -3.09 -28.69 25.04
C ASN A 112 -2.43 -29.73 25.97
N ILE A 113 -1.77 -29.30 27.06
CA ILE A 113 -1.06 -30.18 28.01
C ILE A 113 -1.81 -30.29 29.36
N ILE A 114 -3.07 -29.83 29.44
CA ILE A 114 -3.92 -29.93 30.64
C ILE A 114 -5.14 -30.81 30.37
#